data_AF-A0A6I2G150-F1
#
_entry.id   AF-A0A6I2G150-F1
#
_cell.length_a   1.000
_cell.length_b   1.000
_cell.length_c   1.000
_cell.angle_alpha   90.00
_cell.angle_beta   90.00
_cell.angle_gamma   90.00
#
_symmetry.space_group_name_H-M   'P 1'
#
loop_
_entity.id
_entity.type
_entity.pdbx_description
1 polymer ?
#
loop_
_entity_poly.entity_id
_entity_poly.type
_entity_poly.pdbx_seq_one_letter_code
_entity_poly.pdbx_strand_id
1 'polypeptide(L)'
;MASGVRAAADVPEPQENSAAKLARITPELLPMRADRSMDVAYLGRADTVFTHLGSGNAADYEIGSIGKTFTAELFADAVARGELRTDTRLGELLLLDDGFLAAPPGREVTDRALCERDDRLRM
;
A
#
# COMPACT_ATOMS: atom_id res chain seq x y z
N MET A 1 -41.49 50.99 -4.12
CA MET A 1 -42.60 50.00 -4.09
C MET A 1 -42.50 49.13 -5.33
N ALA A 2 -41.92 47.93 -5.19
CA ALA A 2 -42.22 46.70 -5.95
C ALA A 2 -41.20 45.63 -5.50
N SER A 3 -41.55 44.92 -4.44
CA SER A 3 -40.88 43.69 -4.01
C SER A 3 -41.45 42.54 -4.84
N GLY A 4 -40.59 41.83 -5.56
CA GLY A 4 -40.93 40.57 -6.21
C GLY A 4 -40.06 39.47 -5.61
N VAL A 5 -40.55 38.77 -4.60
CA VAL A 5 -39.91 37.54 -4.11
C VAL A 5 -40.16 36.46 -5.15
N ARG A 6 -39.10 36.01 -5.83
CA ARG A 6 -39.14 34.76 -6.59
C ARG A 6 -39.08 33.60 -5.61
N ALA A 7 -39.98 32.63 -5.76
CA ALA A 7 -39.96 31.37 -5.04
C ALA A 7 -38.57 30.72 -5.17
N ALA A 8 -38.06 30.20 -4.04
CA ALA A 8 -36.80 29.48 -4.00
C ALA A 8 -36.87 28.30 -4.98
N ALA A 9 -36.00 28.34 -6.00
CA ALA A 9 -35.71 27.17 -6.80
C ALA A 9 -35.16 26.10 -5.86
N ASP A 10 -35.64 24.86 -6.05
CA ASP A 10 -35.18 23.65 -5.38
C ASP A 10 -33.65 23.67 -5.26
N VAL A 11 -33.15 23.92 -4.05
CA VAL A 11 -31.71 23.97 -3.80
C VAL A 11 -31.23 22.53 -3.84
N PRO A 12 -30.41 22.12 -4.81
CA PRO A 12 -29.87 20.77 -4.80
C PRO A 12 -29.12 20.57 -3.49
N GLU A 13 -29.46 19.50 -2.77
CA GLU A 13 -28.74 19.06 -1.57
C GLU A 13 -27.23 19.13 -1.83
N PRO A 14 -26.42 19.71 -0.92
CA PRO A 14 -25.00 19.84 -1.13
C PRO A 14 -24.40 18.47 -1.43
N GLN A 15 -23.86 18.28 -2.64
CA GLN A 15 -23.24 17.02 -3.00
C GLN A 15 -21.95 16.88 -2.18
N GLU A 16 -21.97 16.01 -1.17
CA GLU A 16 -20.81 15.69 -0.35
C GLU A 16 -19.66 15.24 -1.27
N ASN A 17 -18.55 15.98 -1.26
CA ASN A 17 -17.39 15.59 -2.04
C ASN A 17 -16.67 14.40 -1.39
N SER A 18 -15.86 13.68 -2.17
CA SER A 18 -15.17 12.45 -1.73
C SER A 18 -14.36 12.67 -0.44
N ALA A 19 -13.74 13.84 -0.28
CA ALA A 19 -12.94 14.17 0.91
C ALA A 19 -13.80 14.32 2.17
N ALA A 20 -14.91 15.07 2.07
CA ALA A 20 -15.85 15.24 3.17
C ALA A 20 -16.46 13.89 3.60
N LYS A 21 -16.81 13.06 2.60
CA LYS A 21 -17.33 11.71 2.85
C LYS A 21 -16.30 10.83 3.53
N LEU A 22 -15.05 10.82 3.06
CA LEU A 22 -13.96 10.04 3.66
C LEU A 22 -13.73 10.46 5.11
N ALA A 23 -13.58 11.76 5.37
CA ALA A 23 -13.37 12.29 6.72
C ALA A 23 -14.49 11.90 7.70
N ARG A 24 -15.74 11.86 7.23
CA ARG A 24 -16.90 11.45 8.04
C ARG A 24 -16.89 9.95 8.37
N ILE A 25 -16.61 9.07 7.40
CA ILE A 25 -16.73 7.62 7.60
C ILE A 25 -15.50 6.98 8.25
N THR A 26 -14.31 7.58 8.12
CA THR A 26 -13.07 6.95 8.61
C THR A 26 -13.08 6.69 10.13
N PRO A 27 -13.52 7.61 11.00
CA PRO A 27 -13.61 7.34 12.44
C PRO A 27 -14.61 6.23 12.80
N GLU A 28 -15.68 6.07 12.01
CA GLU A 28 -16.70 5.03 12.21
C GLU A 28 -16.16 3.63 11.83
N LEU A 29 -15.41 3.54 10.74
CA LEU A 29 -14.89 2.27 10.22
C LEU A 29 -13.61 1.81 10.92
N LEU A 30 -12.79 2.76 11.38
CA LEU A 30 -11.48 2.52 11.94
C LEU A 30 -11.39 3.17 13.32
N PRO A 31 -12.11 2.64 14.34
CA PRO A 31 -12.06 3.18 15.68
C PRO A 31 -10.64 3.09 16.21
N MET A 32 -10.09 4.26 16.57
CA MET A 32 -8.71 4.41 16.98
C MET A 32 -8.61 4.83 18.44
N ARG A 33 -7.58 4.37 19.14
CA ARG A 33 -7.26 4.87 20.47
C ARG A 33 -6.78 6.31 20.39
N ALA A 34 -7.08 7.09 21.43
CA ALA A 34 -6.74 8.52 21.48
C ALA A 34 -5.22 8.81 21.46
N ASP A 35 -4.37 7.81 21.74
CA ASP A 35 -2.91 7.89 21.74
C ASP A 35 -2.27 7.49 20.40
N ARG A 36 -3.07 7.23 19.36
CA ARG A 36 -2.59 6.84 18.03
C ARG A 36 -2.96 7.88 16.99
N SER A 37 -2.22 7.85 15.89
CA SER A 37 -2.54 8.58 14.67
C SER A 37 -2.73 7.62 13.50
N MET A 38 -3.55 8.04 12.55
CA MET A 38 -3.83 7.28 11.34
C MET A 38 -4.12 8.24 10.19
N ASP A 39 -3.43 8.02 9.08
CA ASP A 39 -3.65 8.71 7.82
C ASP A 39 -4.29 7.74 6.83
N VAL A 40 -5.33 8.20 6.12
CA VAL A 40 -6.05 7.41 5.13
C VAL A 40 -6.06 8.16 3.81
N ALA A 41 -5.52 7.52 2.77
CA ALA A 41 -5.64 7.95 1.39
C ALA A 41 -6.66 7.07 0.66
N TYR A 42 -7.62 7.69 0.00
CA TYR A 42 -8.55 7.01 -0.89
C TYR A 42 -8.26 7.41 -2.33
N LEU A 43 -7.86 6.43 -3.14
CA LEU A 43 -7.59 6.61 -4.56
C LEU A 43 -8.89 6.31 -5.33
N GLY A 44 -9.57 7.37 -5.75
CA GLY A 44 -10.71 7.32 -6.66
C GLY A 44 -10.27 7.29 -8.12
N ARG A 45 -11.25 7.27 -9.03
CA ARG A 45 -10.99 7.25 -10.48
C ARG A 45 -10.43 8.58 -11.01
N ALA A 46 -10.82 9.69 -10.40
CA ALA A 46 -10.48 11.05 -10.86
C ALA A 46 -9.69 11.85 -9.82
N ASP A 47 -9.80 11.48 -8.55
CA ASP A 47 -9.27 12.19 -7.41
C ASP A 47 -8.59 11.22 -6.43
N THR A 48 -7.59 11.72 -5.72
CA THR A 48 -7.10 11.11 -4.50
C THR A 48 -7.42 12.05 -3.35
N VAL A 49 -8.09 11.55 -2.33
CA VAL A 49 -8.49 12.33 -1.17
C VAL A 49 -7.92 11.73 0.10
N PHE A 50 -7.61 12.59 1.07
CA PHE A 50 -6.92 12.22 2.29
C PHE A 50 -7.75 12.64 3.50
N THR A 51 -7.64 11.87 4.59
CA THR A 51 -8.07 12.29 5.92
C THR A 51 -7.03 11.84 6.94
N HIS A 52 -6.84 12.68 7.96
CA HIS A 52 -5.82 12.51 9.00
C HIS A 52 -6.52 12.47 10.36
N LEU A 53 -6.23 11.45 11.15
CA LEU A 53 -6.74 11.31 12.51
C LEU A 53 -5.57 11.34 13.48
N GLY A 54 -5.52 12.35 14.36
CA GLY A 54 -4.50 12.46 15.40
C GLY A 54 -3.09 12.88 14.94
N SER A 55 -2.81 12.85 13.64
CA SER A 55 -1.60 13.37 12.98
C SER A 55 -1.87 14.71 12.30
N GLY A 56 -0.86 15.59 12.27
CA GLY A 56 -0.84 16.71 11.33
C GLY A 56 -0.53 16.21 9.91
N ASN A 57 -0.86 17.00 8.88
CA ASN A 57 -0.59 16.65 7.49
C ASN A 57 0.93 16.35 7.31
N ALA A 58 1.26 15.14 6.83
CA ALA A 58 2.61 14.62 6.55
C ALA A 58 3.36 13.98 7.75
N ALA A 59 2.79 12.91 8.33
CA ALA A 59 3.53 11.99 9.18
C ALA A 59 4.18 10.85 8.37
N ASP A 60 5.39 10.45 8.76
CA ASP A 60 6.03 9.24 8.23
C ASP A 60 5.58 8.01 9.04
N TYR A 61 5.29 6.92 8.33
CA TYR A 61 4.87 5.65 8.92
C TYR A 61 5.78 4.51 8.46
N GLU A 62 6.06 3.56 9.35
CA GLU A 62 6.56 2.26 8.94
C GLU A 62 5.45 1.50 8.20
N ILE A 63 5.70 1.12 6.95
CA ILE A 63 4.73 0.42 6.10
C ILE A 63 4.81 -1.11 6.23
N GLY A 64 5.78 -1.61 7.00
CA GLY A 64 6.00 -3.03 7.25
C GLY A 64 6.08 -3.85 5.97
N SER A 65 5.28 -4.92 5.89
CA SER A 65 5.32 -5.85 4.74
C SER A 65 4.84 -5.26 3.41
N ILE A 66 4.24 -4.06 3.38
CA ILE A 66 4.03 -3.34 2.12
C ILE A 66 5.38 -3.06 1.44
N GLY A 67 6.48 -2.89 2.21
CA GLY A 67 7.83 -2.75 1.67
C GLY A 67 8.23 -3.86 0.67
N LYS A 68 7.67 -5.07 0.81
CA LYS A 68 7.93 -6.19 -0.11
C LYS A 68 7.43 -5.93 -1.53
N THR A 69 6.40 -5.09 -1.71
CA THR A 69 5.92 -4.75 -3.07
C THR A 69 6.97 -3.94 -3.83
N PHE A 70 7.67 -3.03 -3.15
CA PHE A 70 8.78 -2.28 -3.72
C PHE A 70 9.96 -3.22 -4.04
N THR A 71 10.29 -4.16 -3.15
CA THR A 71 11.33 -5.17 -3.43
C THR A 71 10.98 -6.04 -4.63
N ALA A 72 9.71 -6.47 -4.75
CA ALA A 72 9.24 -7.24 -5.89
C ALA A 72 9.29 -6.43 -7.20
N GLU A 73 8.98 -5.13 -7.15
CA GLU A 73 9.11 -4.23 -8.30
C GLU A 73 10.56 -4.08 -8.75
N LEU A 74 11.50 -3.93 -7.81
CA LEU A 74 12.95 -3.90 -8.11
C LEU A 74 13.41 -5.20 -8.79
N PHE A 75 12.91 -6.36 -8.34
CA PHE A 75 13.20 -7.63 -8.99
C PHE A 75 12.62 -7.70 -10.40
N ALA A 76 11.36 -7.28 -10.59
CA ALA A 76 10.72 -7.24 -11.90
C ALA A 76 11.48 -6.31 -12.88
N ASP A 77 11.96 -5.17 -12.39
CA ASP A 77 12.78 -4.23 -13.17
C ASP A 77 14.13 -4.86 -13.56
N ALA A 78 14.83 -5.51 -12.63
CA ALA A 78 16.08 -6.21 -12.93
C ALA A 78 15.89 -7.33 -13.98
N VAL A 79 14.77 -8.05 -13.94
CA VAL A 79 14.40 -9.02 -14.97
C VAL A 79 14.15 -8.34 -16.32
N ALA A 80 13.42 -7.21 -16.34
CA ALA A 80 13.14 -6.46 -17.55
C ALA A 80 14.42 -5.90 -18.21
N ARG A 81 15.41 -5.51 -17.40
CA ARG A 81 16.74 -5.07 -17.85
C ARG A 81 17.64 -6.24 -18.30
N GLY A 82 17.22 -7.48 -18.09
CA GLY A 82 17.98 -8.68 -18.43
C GLY A 82 19.15 -8.97 -17.48
N GLU A 83 19.18 -8.33 -16.31
CA GLU A 83 20.18 -8.57 -15.27
C GLU A 83 19.92 -9.88 -14.53
N LEU A 84 18.63 -10.22 -14.37
CA LEU A 84 18.17 -11.44 -13.72
C LEU A 84 17.16 -12.17 -14.61
N ARG A 85 16.94 -13.45 -14.30
CA ARG A 85 15.80 -14.25 -14.77
C ARG A 85 14.92 -14.58 -13.57
N THR A 86 13.65 -14.88 -13.83
CA THR A 86 12.74 -15.30 -12.74
C THR A 86 13.18 -16.61 -12.07
N ASP A 87 13.96 -17.43 -12.76
CA ASP A 87 14.55 -18.65 -12.25
C ASP A 87 16.04 -18.54 -11.95
N THR A 88 16.60 -17.31 -11.90
CA THR A 88 17.94 -17.08 -11.35
C THR A 88 18.00 -17.68 -9.95
N ARG A 89 19.05 -18.45 -9.70
CA ARG A 89 19.24 -19.13 -8.42
C ARG A 89 19.97 -18.21 -7.47
N LEU A 90 19.55 -18.19 -6.21
CA LEU A 90 20.20 -17.34 -5.21
C LEU A 90 21.70 -17.61 -5.07
N GLY A 91 22.12 -18.88 -5.21
CA GLY A 91 23.53 -19.29 -5.16
C GLY A 91 24.35 -18.87 -6.39
N GLU A 92 23.74 -18.39 -7.47
CA GLU A 92 24.45 -17.75 -8.58
C GLU A 92 24.81 -16.30 -8.26
N LEU A 93 24.05 -15.65 -7.36
CA LEU A 93 24.20 -14.24 -7.00
C LEU A 93 25.01 -14.03 -5.72
N LEU A 94 24.86 -14.93 -4.75
CA LEU A 94 25.54 -14.85 -3.47
C LEU A 94 26.72 -15.83 -3.45
N LEU A 95 27.92 -15.30 -3.24
CA LEU A 95 29.06 -16.09 -2.81
C LEU A 95 28.80 -16.53 -1.36
N LEU A 96 28.14 -17.67 -1.20
CA LEU A 96 27.89 -18.27 0.09
C LEU A 96 29.15 -19.05 0.48
N ASP A 97 29.96 -18.48 1.36
CA ASP A 97 30.99 -19.26 2.05
C ASP A 97 30.31 -20.36 2.89
N ASP A 98 30.96 -21.51 2.98
CA ASP A 98 30.46 -22.79 3.56
C ASP A 98 29.88 -22.70 4.99
N GLY A 99 30.03 -21.55 5.66
CA GLY A 99 29.58 -21.31 7.03
C GLY A 99 28.19 -20.66 7.18
N PHE A 100 27.58 -20.07 6.14
CA PHE A 100 26.33 -19.31 6.34
C PHE A 100 25.06 -20.04 5.89
N LEU A 101 25.09 -20.84 4.82
CA LEU A 101 23.92 -21.63 4.40
C LEU A 101 24.39 -22.87 3.62
N ALA A 102 24.70 -23.96 4.31
CA ALA A 102 24.61 -25.27 3.67
C ALA A 102 23.11 -25.54 3.41
N ALA A 103 22.59 -25.03 2.29
CA ALA A 103 21.31 -25.51 1.79
C ALA A 103 21.43 -27.04 1.67
N PRO A 104 20.51 -27.83 2.24
CA PRO A 104 20.57 -29.27 2.09
C PRO A 104 20.62 -29.60 0.59
N PRO A 105 21.48 -30.53 0.16
CA PRO A 105 21.60 -30.87 -1.25
C PRO A 105 20.22 -31.19 -1.84
N GLY A 106 19.83 -30.47 -2.90
CA GLY A 106 18.56 -30.65 -3.58
C GLY A 106 17.46 -29.59 -3.32
N ARG A 107 17.73 -28.53 -2.54
CA ARG A 107 16.84 -27.35 -2.46
C ARG A 107 17.46 -26.12 -3.10
N GLU A 108 17.30 -26.01 -4.40
CA GLU A 108 17.60 -24.79 -5.14
C GLU A 108 16.48 -23.77 -4.91
N VAL A 109 16.83 -22.61 -4.37
CA VAL A 109 15.90 -21.48 -4.20
C VAL A 109 16.14 -20.51 -5.34
N THR A 110 15.10 -20.26 -6.13
CA THR A 110 15.10 -19.22 -7.17
C THR A 110 14.62 -17.89 -6.60
N ASP A 111 14.99 -16.78 -7.23
CA ASP A 111 14.54 -15.46 -6.79
C ASP A 111 13.02 -15.29 -6.86
N ARG A 112 12.36 -15.95 -7.82
CA ARG A 112 10.90 -16.07 -7.84
C ARG A 112 10.33 -16.73 -6.58
N ALA A 113 10.97 -17.79 -6.10
CA ALA A 113 10.51 -18.49 -4.90
C ALA A 113 10.65 -17.64 -3.62
N LEU A 114 11.50 -16.61 -3.62
CA LEU A 114 11.58 -15.62 -2.55
C LEU A 114 10.48 -14.54 -2.64
N CYS A 115 10.02 -14.24 -3.86
CA CYS A 115 8.96 -13.25 -4.10
C CYS A 115 7.55 -13.83 -3.84
N GLU A 116 7.38 -15.14 -4.04
CA GLU A 116 6.12 -15.84 -3.82
C GLU A 116 6.05 -16.40 -2.39
N ARG A 117 4.87 -16.34 -1.77
CA ARG A 117 4.64 -17.00 -0.48
C ARG A 117 4.47 -18.50 -0.73
N ASP A 118 5.45 -19.32 -0.35
CA ASP A 118 5.28 -20.77 -0.34
C ASP A 118 4.44 -21.19 0.88
N ASP A 119 3.13 -21.40 0.65
CA ASP A 119 2.21 -21.88 1.69
C ASP A 119 2.52 -23.31 2.17
N ARG A 120 3.47 -24.04 1.54
CA ARG A 120 3.93 -25.36 1.99
C ARG A 120 4.95 -25.30 3.14
N LEU A 121 5.35 -24.10 3.58
CA LEU A 121 6.31 -23.90 4.69
C LEU A 121 5.64 -23.69 6.06
N ARG A 122 4.33 -23.97 6.20
CA ARG A 122 3.69 -23.98 7.52
C ARG A 122 4.03 -25.29 8.24
N MET A 123 4.90 -25.21 9.26
CA MET A 123 5.00 -26.23 10.31
C MET A 123 3.80 -26.15 11.26
#